data_AF-A0A6A6CN74-F1
#
_entry.id   AF-A0A6A6CN74-F1
#
_cell.length_a   1.000
_cell.length_b   1.000
_cell.length_c   1.000
_cell.angle_alpha   90.00
_cell.angle_beta   90.00
_cell.angle_gamma   90.00
#
_symmetry.space_group_name_H-M   'P 1'
#
loop_
_entity.id
_entity.type
_entity.pdbx_description
1 polymer ?
#
loop_
_entity_poly.entity_id
_entity_poly.type
_entity_poly.pdbx_seq_one_letter_code
_entity_poly.pdbx_strand_id
1 'polypeptide(L)'
;MANKDMTSDLLANIDNIDKSSFADDDSRLDALRKAEALVRRLEKPWESTVRVVWTQNVIMSAIRIAADLSLLQRLSKMPQTHAQLAEKVNCEAALLLRILRQLTVGGVIEQLGDEDAWIETEWARALADPDGLINGINFFYDIEIHGLAVLPGYLRQ
;
A
#
# COMPACT_ATOMS: atom_id res chain seq x y z
N MET A 1 -10.83 11.50 33.28
CA MET A 1 -9.66 12.24 32.73
C MET A 1 -8.45 11.35 32.46
N ALA A 2 -8.16 10.32 33.27
CA ALA A 2 -7.00 9.42 33.07
C ALA A 2 -6.97 8.63 31.73
N ASN A 3 -8.12 8.36 31.08
CA ASN A 3 -8.16 7.54 29.87
C ASN A 3 -7.75 8.29 28.58
N LYS A 4 -7.75 9.64 28.61
CA LYS A 4 -7.43 10.46 27.44
C LYS A 4 -5.92 10.64 27.26
N ASP A 5 -5.18 10.83 28.36
CA ASP A 5 -3.71 10.90 28.35
C ASP A 5 -3.08 9.58 27.89
N MET A 6 -3.52 8.46 28.46
CA MET A 6 -2.99 7.14 28.09
C MET A 6 -3.22 6.79 26.61
N THR A 7 -4.33 7.27 26.03
CA THR A 7 -4.59 7.10 24.60
C THR A 7 -3.64 7.95 23.75
N SER A 8 -3.40 9.20 24.15
CA SER A 8 -2.48 10.11 23.45
C SER A 8 -1.05 9.58 23.49
N ASP A 9 -0.59 9.09 24.64
CA ASP A 9 0.75 8.54 24.81
C ASP A 9 0.94 7.26 23.99
N LEU A 10 -0.08 6.40 23.93
CA LEU A 10 -0.04 5.20 23.10
C LEU A 10 0.08 5.55 21.61
N LEU A 11 -0.74 6.49 21.13
CA LEU A 11 -0.71 6.92 19.72
C LEU A 11 0.64 7.54 19.36
N ALA A 12 1.15 8.43 20.21
CA ALA A 12 2.46 9.04 20.03
C ALA A 12 3.59 7.98 20.00
N ASN A 13 3.51 6.93 20.82
CA ASN A 13 4.48 5.85 20.78
C ASN A 13 4.41 5.04 19.48
N ILE A 14 3.19 4.77 18.96
CA ILE A 14 3.01 4.05 17.70
C ILE A 14 3.57 4.85 16.53
N ASP A 15 3.34 6.17 16.49
CA ASP A 15 3.80 7.04 15.40
C ASP A 15 5.33 7.13 15.28
N ASN A 16 6.05 6.84 16.38
CA ASN A 16 7.52 6.90 16.43
C ASN A 16 8.21 5.56 16.20
N ILE A 17 7.46 4.47 15.95
CA ILE A 17 8.03 3.14 15.72
C ILE A 17 8.14 2.87 14.22
N ASP A 18 9.33 2.47 13.78
CA ASP A 18 9.60 2.02 12.41
C ASP A 18 10.50 0.77 12.40
N LYS A 19 10.89 0.31 11.20
CA LYS A 19 11.74 -0.88 11.05
C LYS A 19 13.13 -0.74 11.69
N SER A 20 13.64 0.48 11.89
CA SER A 20 14.93 0.76 12.52
C SER A 20 14.86 0.79 14.05
N SER A 21 13.66 0.79 14.61
CA SER A 21 13.44 0.70 16.06
C SER A 21 13.79 -0.68 16.66
N PHE A 22 14.10 -1.67 15.82
CA PHE A 22 14.36 -3.05 16.22
C PHE A 22 15.82 -3.43 15.95
N ALA A 23 16.41 -4.24 16.83
CA ALA A 23 17.82 -4.61 16.77
C ALA A 23 18.14 -5.63 15.66
N ASP A 24 17.17 -6.48 15.32
CA ASP A 24 17.30 -7.56 14.35
C ASP A 24 15.97 -7.85 13.65
N ASP A 25 16.03 -8.67 12.61
CA ASP A 25 14.85 -9.01 11.82
C ASP A 25 13.85 -9.88 12.58
N ASP A 26 14.29 -10.73 13.50
CA ASP A 26 13.39 -11.60 14.28
C ASP A 26 12.48 -10.77 15.19
N SER A 27 13.06 -9.81 15.91
CA SER A 27 12.33 -8.86 16.76
C SER A 27 11.40 -7.96 15.95
N ARG A 28 11.84 -7.47 14.78
CA ARG A 28 11.00 -6.71 13.84
C ARG A 28 9.80 -7.55 13.35
N LEU A 29 10.02 -8.81 12.98
CA LEU A 29 8.97 -9.71 12.51
C LEU A 29 7.97 -10.07 13.62
N ASP A 30 8.44 -10.26 14.85
CA ASP A 30 7.55 -10.47 16.00
C ASP A 30 6.69 -9.22 16.28
N ALA A 31 7.29 -8.03 16.21
CA ALA A 31 6.56 -6.78 16.35
C ALA A 31 5.47 -6.61 15.27
N LEU A 32 5.80 -6.91 14.00
CA LEU A 32 4.81 -6.91 12.91
C LEU A 32 3.64 -7.86 13.18
N ARG A 33 3.91 -9.10 13.61
CA ARG A 33 2.85 -10.07 13.96
C ARG A 33 1.94 -9.55 15.08
N LYS A 34 2.51 -8.88 16.09
CA LYS A 34 1.74 -8.26 17.19
C LYS A 34 0.93 -7.06 16.71
N ALA A 35 1.47 -6.23 15.82
CA ALA A 35 0.76 -5.10 15.22
C ALA A 35 -0.43 -5.58 14.38
N GLU A 36 -0.26 -6.58 13.53
CA GLU A 36 -1.37 -7.18 12.80
C GLU A 36 -2.44 -7.78 13.73
N ALA A 37 -2.01 -8.43 14.82
CA ALA A 37 -2.93 -8.94 15.82
C ALA A 37 -3.69 -7.81 16.55
N LEU A 38 -3.05 -6.66 16.77
CA LEU A 38 -3.71 -5.46 17.30
C LEU A 38 -4.75 -4.94 16.32
N VAL A 39 -4.41 -4.79 15.04
CA VAL A 39 -5.37 -4.37 13.99
C VAL A 39 -6.60 -5.29 14.00
N ARG A 40 -6.41 -6.61 14.02
CA ARG A 40 -7.53 -7.58 14.09
C ARG A 40 -8.41 -7.44 15.33
N ARG A 41 -7.87 -6.98 16.47
CA ARG A 41 -8.65 -6.73 17.69
C ARG A 41 -9.40 -5.39 17.67
N LEU A 42 -8.88 -4.41 16.92
CA LEU A 42 -9.47 -3.07 16.81
C LEU A 42 -10.58 -3.01 15.75
N GLU A 43 -10.43 -3.78 14.67
CA GLU A 43 -11.40 -3.78 13.59
C GLU A 43 -12.74 -4.40 13.98
N LYS A 44 -13.81 -3.80 13.45
CA LYS A 44 -15.14 -4.39 13.40
C LYS A 44 -15.21 -5.43 12.27
N PRO A 45 -16.12 -6.42 12.34
CA PRO A 45 -16.26 -7.44 11.30
C PRO A 45 -16.43 -6.88 9.88
N TRP A 46 -17.19 -5.79 9.73
CA TRP A 46 -17.38 -5.13 8.44
C TRP A 46 -16.08 -4.49 7.91
N GLU A 47 -15.29 -3.87 8.78
CA GLU A 47 -14.03 -3.21 8.43
C GLU A 47 -13.01 -4.26 7.94
N SER A 48 -12.90 -5.38 8.66
CA SER A 48 -12.08 -6.51 8.23
C SER A 48 -12.52 -7.07 6.88
N THR A 49 -13.84 -7.14 6.64
CA THR A 49 -14.39 -7.63 5.36
C THR A 49 -14.00 -6.71 4.21
N VAL A 50 -14.20 -5.38 4.35
CA VAL A 50 -13.83 -4.37 3.34
C VAL A 50 -12.35 -4.44 3.02
N ARG A 51 -11.50 -4.56 4.04
CA ARG A 51 -10.05 -4.61 3.82
C ARG A 51 -9.69 -5.74 2.86
N VAL A 52 -10.26 -6.94 3.07
CA VAL A 52 -9.97 -8.14 2.29
C VAL A 52 -10.61 -8.07 0.91
N VAL A 53 -11.90 -7.74 0.81
CA VAL A 53 -12.64 -7.83 -0.45
C VAL A 53 -12.41 -6.62 -1.36
N TRP A 54 -12.10 -5.46 -0.79
CA TRP A 54 -12.02 -4.21 -1.53
C TRP A 54 -10.62 -3.59 -1.45
N THR A 55 -10.18 -3.18 -0.26
CA THR A 55 -8.98 -2.34 -0.11
C THR A 55 -7.75 -3.00 -0.72
N GLN A 56 -7.47 -4.26 -0.37
CA GLN A 56 -6.31 -4.99 -0.91
C GLN A 56 -6.38 -5.16 -2.43
N ASN A 57 -7.55 -5.51 -2.98
CA ASN A 57 -7.74 -5.70 -4.42
C ASN A 57 -7.59 -4.39 -5.22
N VAL A 58 -8.09 -3.28 -4.68
CA VAL A 58 -8.00 -1.97 -5.35
C VAL A 58 -6.58 -1.43 -5.29
N ILE A 59 -5.85 -1.59 -4.18
CA ILE A 59 -4.43 -1.24 -4.10
C ILE A 59 -3.63 -2.04 -5.12
N MET A 60 -3.85 -3.36 -5.16
CA MET A 60 -3.21 -4.27 -6.12
C MET A 60 -3.44 -3.81 -7.58
N SER A 61 -4.68 -3.41 -7.89
CA SER A 61 -5.05 -2.94 -9.24
C SER A 61 -4.42 -1.58 -9.55
N ALA A 62 -4.35 -0.70 -8.57
CA ALA A 62 -3.67 0.60 -8.70
C ALA A 62 -2.17 0.41 -8.96
N ILE A 63 -1.52 -0.56 -8.30
CA ILE A 63 -0.10 -0.89 -8.56
C ILE A 63 0.08 -1.37 -10.00
N ARG A 64 -0.78 -2.28 -10.49
CA ARG A 64 -0.70 -2.78 -11.87
C ARG A 64 -0.88 -1.65 -12.89
N ILE A 65 -1.90 -0.80 -12.70
CA ILE A 65 -2.13 0.36 -13.57
C ILE A 65 -0.93 1.32 -13.53
N ALA A 66 -0.36 1.57 -12.34
CA ALA A 66 0.81 2.42 -12.19
C ALA A 66 2.03 1.85 -12.93
N ALA A 67 2.21 0.54 -12.93
CA ALA A 67 3.26 -0.12 -13.69
C ALA A 67 3.02 -0.02 -15.20
N ASP A 68 1.79 -0.25 -15.67
CA ASP A 68 1.44 -0.12 -17.10
C ASP A 68 1.66 1.31 -17.61
N LEU A 69 1.41 2.33 -16.77
CA LEU A 69 1.69 3.74 -17.05
C LEU A 69 3.18 4.12 -16.91
N SER A 70 4.04 3.18 -16.50
CA SER A 70 5.43 3.45 -16.09
C SER A 70 5.54 4.56 -15.03
N LEU A 71 4.51 4.75 -14.20
CA LEU A 71 4.43 5.80 -13.19
C LEU A 71 5.49 5.59 -12.10
N LEU A 72 5.70 4.34 -11.69
CA LEU A 72 6.61 4.00 -10.60
C LEU A 72 8.06 4.41 -10.91
N GLN A 73 8.47 4.32 -12.18
CA GLN A 73 9.79 4.76 -12.66
C GLN A 73 9.91 6.29 -12.79
N ARG A 74 8.80 7.04 -12.72
CA ARG A 74 8.75 8.50 -12.85
C ARG A 74 8.59 9.23 -11.51
N LEU A 75 8.34 8.48 -10.44
CA LEU A 75 8.35 9.00 -9.07
C LEU A 75 9.78 9.31 -8.63
N SER A 76 9.90 10.15 -7.61
CA SER A 76 11.18 10.49 -7.01
C SER A 76 10.97 10.90 -5.56
N LYS A 77 12.08 11.16 -4.85
CA LYS A 77 12.04 11.74 -3.50
C LYS A 77 11.66 13.22 -3.47
N MET A 78 11.60 13.89 -4.63
CA MET A 78 11.19 15.28 -4.71
C MET A 78 9.66 15.35 -4.84
N PRO A 79 8.99 16.27 -4.13
CA PRO A 79 7.54 16.44 -4.23
C PRO A 79 7.10 16.70 -5.68
N GLN A 80 6.14 15.91 -6.18
CA GLN A 80 5.59 16.05 -7.52
C GLN A 80 4.07 16.11 -7.47
N THR A 81 3.47 17.08 -8.16
CA THR A 81 2.02 17.21 -8.20
C THR A 81 1.38 16.18 -9.13
N HIS A 82 0.10 15.89 -8.93
CA HIS A 82 -0.64 14.99 -9.82
C HIS A 82 -0.63 15.48 -11.28
N ALA A 83 -0.66 16.80 -11.52
CA ALA A 83 -0.58 17.38 -12.87
C ALA A 83 0.79 17.12 -13.52
N GLN A 84 1.88 17.30 -12.77
CA GLN A 84 3.23 17.01 -13.26
C GLN A 84 3.42 15.51 -13.55
N LEU A 85 2.90 14.65 -12.68
CA LEU A 85 2.94 13.20 -12.89
C LEU A 85 2.11 12.79 -14.10
N ALA A 86 0.92 13.38 -14.27
CA ALA A 86 0.02 13.13 -15.39
C ALA A 86 0.67 13.46 -16.73
N GLU A 87 1.37 14.58 -16.82
CA GLU A 87 2.16 14.97 -17.99
C GLU A 87 3.28 13.95 -18.28
N LYS A 88 4.02 13.50 -17.25
CA LYS A 88 5.14 12.54 -17.40
C LYS A 88 4.71 11.18 -17.94
N VAL A 89 3.50 10.73 -17.64
CA VAL A 89 2.97 9.42 -18.03
C VAL A 89 1.89 9.49 -19.11
N ASN A 90 1.62 10.69 -19.65
CA ASN A 90 0.58 10.95 -20.64
C ASN A 90 -0.80 10.36 -20.23
N CYS A 91 -1.24 10.68 -19.00
CA CYS A 91 -2.51 10.25 -18.43
C CYS A 91 -3.39 11.46 -18.10
N GLU A 92 -4.71 11.28 -18.13
CA GLU A 92 -5.66 12.32 -17.72
C GLU A 92 -5.51 12.61 -16.21
N ALA A 93 -5.39 13.89 -15.85
CA ALA A 93 -4.97 14.30 -14.52
C ALA A 93 -5.94 13.86 -13.40
N ALA A 94 -7.26 13.90 -13.63
CA ALA A 94 -8.23 13.46 -12.63
C ALA A 94 -8.24 11.94 -12.46
N LEU A 95 -8.08 11.18 -13.56
CA LEU A 95 -7.86 9.74 -13.49
C LEU A 95 -6.60 9.41 -12.70
N LEU A 96 -5.47 10.07 -12.99
CA LEU A 96 -4.23 9.80 -12.28
C LEU A 96 -4.34 10.14 -10.79
N LEU A 97 -5.00 11.24 -10.43
CA LEU A 97 -5.26 11.60 -9.04
C LEU A 97 -6.00 10.49 -8.28
N ARG A 98 -6.97 9.82 -8.91
CA ARG A 98 -7.69 8.69 -8.30
C ARG A 98 -6.76 7.51 -8.05
N ILE A 99 -5.86 7.21 -8.98
CA ILE A 99 -4.86 6.15 -8.86
C ILE A 99 -3.87 6.48 -7.72
N LEU A 100 -3.33 7.70 -7.71
CA LEU A 100 -2.40 8.18 -6.68
C LEU A 100 -3.00 8.03 -5.27
N ARG A 101 -4.26 8.40 -5.09
CA ARG A 101 -4.96 8.22 -3.80
C ARG A 101 -5.04 6.77 -3.35
N GLN A 102 -5.28 5.83 -4.27
CA GLN A 102 -5.29 4.40 -3.91
C GLN A 102 -3.89 3.91 -3.54
N LEU A 103 -2.86 4.35 -4.27
CA LEU A 103 -1.47 4.03 -3.96
C LEU A 103 -1.05 4.61 -2.59
N THR A 104 -1.51 5.81 -2.24
CA THR A 104 -1.28 6.43 -0.92
C THR A 104 -1.95 5.66 0.20
N VAL A 105 -3.22 5.28 0.04
CA VAL A 105 -3.93 4.45 1.03
C VAL A 105 -3.21 3.10 1.25
N GLY A 106 -2.61 2.55 0.19
CA GLY A 106 -1.81 1.34 0.29
C GLY A 106 -0.40 1.54 0.85
N GLY A 107 0.06 2.76 1.09
CA GLY A 107 1.44 3.04 1.50
C GLY A 107 2.48 2.76 0.40
N VAL A 108 2.06 2.63 -0.86
CA VAL A 108 2.96 2.44 -2.00
C VAL A 108 3.70 3.74 -2.30
N ILE A 109 2.99 4.87 -2.22
CA ILE A 109 3.55 6.22 -2.36
C ILE A 109 3.13 7.04 -1.14
N GLU A 110 3.84 8.12 -0.87
CA GLU A 110 3.51 9.03 0.23
C GLU A 110 2.96 10.34 -0.33
N GLN A 111 1.88 10.85 0.27
CA GLN A 111 1.35 12.18 0.00
C GLN A 111 1.87 13.13 1.09
N LEU A 112 2.40 14.28 0.68
CA LEU A 112 2.96 15.26 1.60
C LEU A 112 1.91 16.29 2.03
N GLY A 113 1.45 16.18 3.27
CA GLY A 113 0.51 17.14 3.89
C GLY A 113 -0.79 17.33 3.11
N ASP A 114 -1.40 18.52 3.25
CA ASP A 114 -2.55 18.95 2.44
C ASP A 114 -2.15 19.39 1.01
N GLU A 115 -0.86 19.26 0.67
CA GLU A 115 -0.39 19.57 -0.68
C GLU A 115 -0.78 18.43 -1.62
N ASP A 116 -1.25 18.77 -2.82
CA ASP A 116 -1.48 17.81 -3.90
C ASP A 116 -0.14 17.35 -4.49
N ALA A 117 0.77 16.83 -3.65
CA ALA A 117 2.12 16.41 -3.98
C ALA A 117 2.45 15.03 -3.40
N TRP A 118 3.15 14.23 -4.20
CA TRP A 118 3.53 12.85 -3.87
C TRP A 118 5.03 12.62 -4.03
N ILE A 119 5.55 11.70 -3.23
CA ILE A 119 6.93 11.20 -3.30
C ILE A 119 6.97 9.67 -3.34
N GLU A 120 8.09 9.12 -3.81
CA GLU A 120 8.34 7.68 -3.74
C GLU A 120 8.54 7.21 -2.29
N THR A 121 8.02 6.02 -1.97
CA THR A 121 8.44 5.26 -0.79
C THR A 121 9.53 4.25 -1.18
N GLU A 122 10.08 3.55 -0.19
CA GLU A 122 10.92 2.37 -0.45
C GLU A 122 10.18 1.29 -1.25
N TRP A 123 8.88 1.10 -1.00
CA TRP A 123 8.10 0.10 -1.72
C TRP A 123 7.88 0.49 -3.18
N ALA A 124 7.53 1.75 -3.46
CA ALA A 124 7.46 2.25 -4.84
C ALA A 124 8.79 2.05 -5.58
N ARG A 125 9.93 2.33 -4.93
CA ARG A 125 11.25 2.12 -5.52
C ARG A 125 11.52 0.65 -5.84
N ALA A 126 11.16 -0.27 -4.95
CA ALA A 126 11.31 -1.71 -5.17
C ALA A 126 10.38 -2.25 -6.28
N LEU A 127 9.22 -1.62 -6.48
CA LEU A 127 8.30 -1.94 -7.59
C LEU A 127 8.70 -1.26 -8.91
N ALA A 128 9.51 -0.20 -8.88
CA ALA A 128 10.00 0.46 -10.08
C ALA A 128 11.07 -0.37 -10.82
N ASP A 129 11.77 -1.25 -10.10
CA ASP A 129 12.74 -2.19 -10.66
C ASP A 129 12.04 -3.22 -11.58
N PRO A 130 12.33 -3.22 -12.90
CA PRO A 130 11.73 -4.18 -13.83
C PRO A 130 12.03 -5.64 -13.52
N ASP A 131 13.15 -5.92 -12.85
CA ASP A 131 13.54 -7.28 -12.43
C ASP A 131 13.12 -7.57 -10.97
N GLY A 132 12.46 -6.60 -10.31
CA GLY A 132 12.12 -6.64 -8.91
C GLY A 132 10.70 -7.14 -8.60
N LEU A 133 10.10 -6.55 -7.57
CA LEU A 133 8.84 -7.02 -6.97
C LEU A 133 7.64 -6.93 -7.91
N ILE A 134 7.71 -6.09 -8.94
CA ILE A 134 6.59 -5.89 -9.88
C ILE A 134 6.27 -7.16 -10.67
N ASN A 135 7.26 -8.02 -10.91
CA ASN A 135 7.05 -9.29 -11.60
C ASN A 135 6.11 -10.23 -10.85
N GLY A 136 6.11 -10.20 -9.52
CA GLY A 136 5.15 -10.96 -8.71
C GLY A 136 3.72 -10.46 -8.89
N ILE A 137 3.53 -9.15 -8.99
CA ILE A 137 2.22 -8.53 -9.24
C ILE A 137 1.73 -8.87 -10.64
N ASN A 138 2.60 -8.78 -11.64
CA ASN A 138 2.26 -9.14 -13.02
C ASN A 138 1.86 -10.62 -13.13
N PHE A 139 2.65 -11.52 -12.54
CA PHE A 139 2.33 -12.94 -12.46
C PHE A 139 0.95 -13.20 -11.82
N PHE A 140 0.65 -12.50 -10.71
CA PHE A 140 -0.64 -12.64 -10.03
C PHE A 140 -1.82 -12.28 -10.95
N TYR A 141 -1.72 -11.15 -11.66
CA TYR A 141 -2.77 -10.69 -12.58
C TYR A 141 -2.90 -11.54 -13.84
N ASP A 142 -1.79 -11.93 -14.43
CA ASP A 142 -1.79 -12.58 -15.74
C ASP A 142 -2.12 -14.08 -15.62
N ILE A 143 -1.88 -14.69 -14.44
CA ILE A 143 -2.01 -16.14 -14.24
C ILE A 143 -2.83 -16.47 -12.99
N GLU A 144 -2.40 -16.04 -11.81
CA GLU A 144 -2.88 -16.60 -10.54
C GLU A 144 -4.36 -16.30 -10.26
N ILE A 145 -4.82 -15.07 -10.56
CA ILE A 145 -6.19 -14.63 -10.24
C ILE A 145 -7.25 -15.54 -10.89
N HIS A 146 -6.96 -16.07 -12.08
CA HIS A 146 -7.84 -17.00 -12.78
C HIS A 146 -7.91 -18.37 -12.09
N GLY A 147 -6.78 -18.86 -11.57
CA GLY A 147 -6.73 -20.10 -10.80
C GLY A 147 -7.49 -19.99 -9.46
N LEU A 148 -7.32 -18.88 -8.74
CA LEU A 148 -8.02 -18.64 -7.48
C LEU A 148 -9.55 -18.57 -7.66
N ALA A 149 -10.02 -18.03 -8.80
CA ALA A 149 -11.45 -17.95 -9.09
C ALA A 149 -12.13 -19.32 -9.23
N VAL A 150 -11.41 -20.34 -9.73
CA VAL A 150 -11.95 -21.69 -9.94
C VAL A 150 -11.67 -22.65 -8.77
N LEU A 151 -10.72 -22.31 -7.91
CA LEU A 151 -10.25 -23.16 -6.81
C LEU A 151 -11.37 -23.68 -5.89
N PRO A 152 -12.37 -22.89 -5.45
CA PRO A 152 -13.45 -23.41 -4.61
C PRO A 152 -14.32 -24.47 -5.32
N GLY A 153 -14.45 -24.37 -6.65
CA GLY A 153 -15.16 -25.36 -7.46
C GLY A 153 -14.35 -26.64 -7.65
N TYR A 154 -13.04 -26.51 -7.83
CA TYR A 154 -12.11 -27.64 -7.94
C TYR A 154 -12.06 -28.47 -6.65
N LEU A 155 -11.93 -27.83 -5.48
CA LEU A 155 -11.81 -28.50 -4.18
C LEU A 155 -13.11 -29.09 -3.62
N ARG A 156 -14.25 -28.88 -4.29
CA ARG A 156 -15.53 -29.45 -3.87
C ARG A 156 -15.71 -30.93 -4.32
N GLN A 157 -14.85 -31.41 -5.22
CA GLN A 157 -14.84 -32.80 -5.69
C GLN A 157 -14.38 -33.76 -4.59
#